data_AF-A0A1V4EVA4-F1
#
_entry.id   AF-A0A1V4EVA4-F1
#
_cell.length_a   1.000
_cell.length_b   1.000
_cell.length_c   1.000
_cell.angle_alpha   90.00
_cell.angle_beta   90.00
_cell.angle_gamma   90.00
#
_symmetry.space_group_name_H-M   'P 1'
#
loop_
_entity.id
_entity.type
_entity.pdbx_description
1 polymer ?
#
loop_
_entity_poly.entity_id
_entity_poly.type
_entity_poly.pdbx_seq_one_letter_code
_entity_poly.pdbx_strand_id
1 'polypeptide(L)' 'MRSDTLSLHENASEMMGSSGRVKIHIRCRKCGEVFILRGVKDGRGHVETGFRRCLCDNDREFDIETLV' A
#
# COMPACT_ATOMS: atom_id res chain seq x y z
N MET A 1 13.59 24.38 -41.33
CA MET A 1 13.93 22.94 -41.35
C MET A 1 15.32 22.84 -40.73
N ARG A 2 15.58 22.27 -39.56
CA ARG A 2 15.00 21.15 -38.82
C ARG A 2 15.34 21.42 -37.33
N SER A 3 14.36 21.73 -36.49
CA SER A 3 13.59 20.80 -35.66
C SER A 3 14.31 20.39 -34.39
N ASP A 4 13.75 20.90 -33.30
CA ASP A 4 13.89 20.57 -31.88
C ASP A 4 13.88 19.07 -31.57
N THR A 5 14.72 18.64 -30.62
CA THR A 5 14.57 17.35 -29.92
C THR A 5 15.09 17.53 -28.47
N LEU A 6 14.28 18.08 -27.56
CA LEU A 6 13.42 17.37 -26.58
C LEU A 6 14.17 16.39 -25.65
N SER A 7 14.54 16.92 -24.48
CA SER A 7 14.36 16.35 -23.13
C SER A 7 14.13 14.84 -22.98
N LEU A 8 15.19 14.13 -22.58
CA LEU A 8 15.14 12.78 -22.02
C LEU A 8 14.69 12.82 -20.55
N HIS A 9 13.41 13.08 -20.32
CA HIS A 9 12.73 12.72 -19.08
C HIS A 9 11.66 11.68 -19.44
N GLU A 10 12.04 10.41 -19.45
CA GLU A 10 11.09 9.31 -19.64
C GLU A 10 11.07 8.45 -18.37
N ASN A 11 9.92 8.50 -17.73
CA ASN A 11 9.58 7.95 -16.42
C ASN A 11 9.69 6.42 -16.40
N ALA A 12 10.57 5.88 -15.56
CA ALA A 12 10.68 4.44 -15.28
C ALA A 12 9.76 3.99 -14.12
N SER A 13 8.52 4.48 -14.05
CA SER A 13 7.57 4.13 -12.99
C SER A 13 6.33 3.41 -13.51
N GLU A 14 6.46 2.54 -14.50
CA GLU A 14 5.37 1.63 -14.87
C GLU A 14 5.93 0.25 -15.24
N MET A 15 6.23 -0.58 -14.24
CA MET A 15 6.40 -2.02 -14.44
C MET A 15 5.78 -2.83 -13.31
N MET A 16 4.91 -3.75 -13.73
CA MET A 16 4.40 -4.94 -13.03
C MET A 16 3.06 -4.80 -12.27
N GLY A 17 2.01 -4.57 -13.06
CA GLY A 17 0.64 -4.93 -12.72
C GLY A 17 0.45 -6.45 -12.64
N SER A 18 0.74 -7.00 -11.47
CA SER A 18 0.01 -8.13 -10.91
C SER A 18 0.05 -7.99 -9.38
N SER A 19 -0.39 -6.84 -8.89
CA SER A 19 -0.38 -6.53 -7.46
C SER A 19 -1.40 -7.44 -6.76
N GLY A 20 -0.92 -8.59 -6.28
CA GLY A 20 -1.73 -9.57 -5.59
C GLY A 20 -2.44 -8.90 -4.42
N ARG A 21 -3.77 -8.91 -4.44
CA ARG A 21 -4.56 -8.48 -3.29
C ARG A 21 -4.40 -9.55 -2.22
N VAL A 22 -3.89 -9.18 -1.06
CA VAL A 22 -3.70 -10.07 0.08
C VAL A 22 -4.68 -9.72 1.18
N LYS A 23 -5.20 -10.72 1.87
CA LYS A 23 -6.02 -10.50 3.06
C LYS A 23 -5.09 -10.09 4.19
N ILE A 24 -5.47 -9.06 4.93
CA ILE A 24 -4.69 -8.55 6.06
C ILE A 24 -5.54 -8.49 7.31
N HIS A 25 -4.89 -8.70 8.44
CA HIS A 25 -5.42 -8.56 9.79
C HIS A 25 -4.77 -7.34 10.44
N ILE A 26 -5.57 -6.38 10.88
CA ILE A 26 -5.12 -5.15 11.52
C ILE A 26 -5.71 -5.12 12.92
N ARG A 27 -4.85 -5.06 13.94
CA ARG A 27 -5.25 -4.86 15.34
C ARG A 27 -4.83 -3.49 15.81
N CYS A 28 -5.76 -2.73 16.40
CA CYS A 28 -5.42 -1.47 17.06
C CYS A 28 -4.80 -1.72 18.43
N ARG A 29 -3.59 -1.20 18.68
CA ARG A 29 -2.92 -1.34 19.99
C ARG A 29 -3.54 -0.49 21.10
N LYS A 30 -4.34 0.53 20.75
CA LYS A 30 -5.00 1.42 21.71
C LYS A 30 -6.32 0.83 22.26
N CYS A 31 -7.22 0.38 21.39
CA CYS A 31 -8.55 -0.12 21.80
C CYS A 31 -8.76 -1.63 21.59
N GLY A 32 -7.85 -2.32 20.89
CA GLY A 32 -7.97 -3.74 20.62
C GLY A 32 -8.86 -4.12 19.44
N GLU A 33 -9.51 -3.16 18.78
CA GLU A 33 -10.38 -3.40 17.62
C GLU A 33 -9.62 -4.10 16.48
N VAL A 34 -10.32 -5.00 15.78
CA VAL A 34 -9.74 -5.85 14.75
C VAL A 34 -10.44 -5.61 13.42
N PHE A 35 -9.65 -5.36 12.38
CA PHE A 35 -10.12 -5.18 11.01
C PHE A 35 -9.52 -6.24 10.09
N ILE A 36 -10.36 -6.79 9.22
CA ILE A 36 -9.94 -7.68 8.13
C ILE A 36 -10.17 -6.96 6.82
N LEU A 37 -9.09 -6.63 6.12
CA LEU A 37 -9.14 -5.87 4.85
C LEU A 37 -8.38 -6.59 3.74
N ARG A 38 -8.38 -6.00 2.55
CA ARG A 38 -7.53 -6.43 1.44
C ARG A 38 -6.50 -5.34 1.16
N GLY A 39 -5.22 -5.68 1.34
CA GLY A 39 -4.09 -4.83 0.97
C GLY A 39 -3.55 -5.18 -0.42
N VAL A 40 -2.68 -4.32 -0.94
CA VAL A 40 -2.00 -4.50 -2.22
C VAL A 40 -0.54 -4.85 -1.93
N LYS A 41 -0.09 -5.99 -2.41
CA LYS A 41 1.32 -6.39 -2.28
C LYS A 41 2.13 -5.79 -3.44
N ASP A 42 3.19 -5.05 -3.13
CA ASP A 42 4.13 -4.54 -4.13
C ASP A 42 5.08 -5.64 -4.63
N GLY A 43 5.82 -5.35 -5.69
CA GLY A 43 6.82 -6.29 -6.24
C GLY A 43 8.03 -6.53 -5.31
N ARG A 44 8.16 -5.76 -4.21
CA ARG A 44 9.22 -5.89 -3.19
C ARG A 44 8.77 -6.67 -1.95
N GLY A 45 7.50 -7.05 -1.88
CA GLY A 45 6.91 -7.80 -0.79
C GLY A 45 6.24 -6.96 0.31
N HIS A 46 6.24 -5.63 0.21
CA HIS A 46 5.49 -4.78 1.14
C HIS A 46 4.00 -4.83 0.85
N VAL A 47 3.18 -4.61 1.89
CA VAL A 47 1.72 -4.59 1.77
C VAL A 47 1.21 -3.19 2.08
N GLU A 48 0.66 -2.54 1.07
CA GLU A 48 -0.08 -1.28 1.24
C GLU A 48 -1.52 -1.59 1.67
N THR A 49 -1.95 -1.05 2.81
CA THR A 49 -3.25 -1.40 3.41
C THR A 49 -4.35 -0.36 3.17
N GLY A 50 -3.98 0.90 2.90
CA GLY A 50 -4.92 2.02 2.83
C GLY A 50 -5.59 2.42 4.16
N PHE A 51 -5.32 1.70 5.25
CA PHE A 51 -5.92 1.94 6.57
C PHE A 51 -5.25 3.13 7.25
N ARG A 52 -6.02 4.19 7.54
CA ARG A 52 -5.48 5.46 8.07
C ARG A 52 -5.77 5.70 9.54
N ARG A 53 -6.94 5.28 10.04
CA ARG A 53 -7.42 5.62 11.38
C ARG A 53 -8.43 4.57 11.87
N CYS A 54 -8.31 4.20 13.15
CA CYS A 54 -9.28 3.38 13.85
C CYS A 54 -10.43 4.23 14.41
N LEU A 55 -11.56 3.59 14.70
CA LEU A 55 -12.76 4.21 15.28
C LEU A 55 -12.52 4.83 16.67
N CYS A 56 -11.43 4.47 17.37
CA CYS A 56 -11.03 5.07 18.65
C CYS A 56 -10.09 6.29 18.50
N ASP A 57 -9.99 6.83 17.28
CA ASP A 57 -9.11 7.92 16.84
C ASP A 57 -7.60 7.63 16.92
N ASN A 58 -7.20 6.36 17.12
CA ASN A 58 -5.80 5.99 16.91
C ASN A 58 -5.47 6.03 15.40
N ASP A 59 -4.35 6.62 15.01
CA ASP A 59 -3.85 6.68 13.63
C ASP A 59 -2.36 6.30 13.49
N ARG A 60 -1.76 5.73 14.54
CA ARG A 60 -0.33 5.39 14.58
C ARG A 60 -0.05 3.95 14.99
N GLU A 61 -0.75 3.45 16.01
CA GLU A 61 -0.35 2.22 16.69
C GLU A 61 -1.20 1.03 16.25
N PHE A 62 -0.75 0.36 15.19
CA PHE A 62 -1.40 -0.83 14.63
C PHE A 62 -0.42 -2.00 14.53
N ASP A 63 -0.94 -3.20 14.71
CA ASP A 63 -0.27 -4.44 14.34
C ASP A 63 -0.93 -4.97 13.06
N ILE A 64 -0.14 -5.21 12.03
CA ILE A 64 -0.63 -5.58 10.69
C ILE A 64 0.02 -6.89 10.28
N GLU A 65 -0.80 -7.89 10.00
CA GLU A 65 -0.36 -9.23 9.61
C GLU A 65 -1.01 -9.63 8.28
N THR A 66 -0.23 -10.28 7.40
CA THR A 66 -0.79 -10.87 6.17
C THR A 66 -1.39 -12.23 6.50
N LEU A 67 -2.62 -12.46 6.06
CA LEU A 67 -3.28 -13.76 6.14
C LEU A 67 -3.06 -14.47 4.80
N VAL A 68 -2.28 -15.55 4.84
CA VAL A 68 -2.00 -16.45 3.70
C VAL A 68 -3.05 -17.54 3.56
#